data_AF-A0A090Z7P5-F1
#
_entry.id   AF-A0A090Z7P5-F1
#
_cell.length_a   1.000
_cell.length_b   1.000
_cell.length_c   1.000
_cell.angle_alpha   90.00
_cell.angle_beta   90.00
_cell.angle_gamma   90.00
#
_symmetry.space_group_name_H-M   'P 1'
#
loop_
_entity.id
_entity.type
_entity.pdbx_description
1 polymer ?
#
loop_
_entity_poly.entity_id
_entity_poly.type
_entity_poly.pdbx_seq_one_letter_code
_entity_poly.pdbx_strand_id
1 'polypeptide(L)'
;MPWGKQETRQQKSDPILFAQQRDPDLCFVLFPSANLTALSAAVSLESLLLQVRQQPAARQIETISYDPQARRIDIHFVPSSQNK
;
A
#
# COMPACT_ATOMS: atom_id res chain seq x y z
N MET A 1 -32.82 45.99 10.92
CA MET A 1 -31.66 45.69 10.06
C MET A 1 -31.27 44.23 10.27
N PRO A 2 -31.45 43.30 9.30
CA PRO A 2 -31.05 41.93 9.48
C PRO A 2 -29.61 41.70 8.98
N TRP A 3 -28.88 40.89 9.74
CA TRP A 3 -27.47 40.58 9.57
C TRP A 3 -27.24 39.67 8.36
N GLY A 4 -26.19 39.96 7.60
CA GLY A 4 -25.76 39.18 6.43
C GLY A 4 -25.33 37.76 6.83
N LYS A 5 -25.84 36.77 6.09
CA LYS A 5 -25.44 35.37 6.23
C LYS A 5 -24.05 35.18 5.59
N GLN A 6 -23.04 34.85 6.40
CA GLN A 6 -21.77 34.35 5.88
C GLN A 6 -21.93 32.87 5.53
N GLU A 7 -21.76 32.55 4.25
CA GLU A 7 -21.78 31.20 3.71
C GLU A 7 -20.39 30.58 3.94
N THR A 8 -20.25 29.75 4.98
CA THR A 8 -19.04 28.96 5.23
C THR A 8 -18.91 27.89 4.15
N ARG A 9 -18.05 28.13 3.15
CA ARG A 9 -17.58 27.09 2.23
C ARG A 9 -16.78 26.06 3.03
N GLN A 10 -17.39 24.90 3.28
CA GLN A 10 -16.68 23.72 3.78
C GLN A 10 -15.64 23.30 2.73
N GLN A 11 -14.40 23.70 2.96
CA GLN A 11 -13.24 23.22 2.23
C GLN A 11 -13.11 21.72 2.52
N LYS A 12 -13.36 20.87 1.50
CA LYS A 12 -13.10 19.42 1.57
C LYS A 12 -11.62 19.25 1.88
N SER A 13 -11.32 18.92 3.14
CA SER A 13 -10.00 18.47 3.55
C SER A 13 -9.70 17.17 2.83
N ASP A 14 -8.68 17.17 1.96
CA ASP A 14 -8.08 15.95 1.43
C ASP A 14 -7.84 14.96 2.58
N PRO A 15 -8.17 13.67 2.41
CA PRO A 15 -7.97 12.69 3.47
C PRO A 15 -6.48 12.61 3.79
N ILE A 16 -6.13 13.03 5.00
CA ILE A 16 -4.81 12.80 5.58
C ILE A 16 -4.65 11.28 5.67
N LEU A 17 -3.85 10.71 4.76
CA LEU A 17 -3.45 9.31 4.81
C LEU A 17 -2.59 9.13 6.07
N PHE A 18 -3.24 8.80 7.18
CA PHE A 18 -2.56 8.31 8.38
C PHE A 18 -1.66 7.17 7.95
N ALA A 19 -0.37 7.26 8.27
CA ALA A 19 0.60 6.22 7.99
C ALA A 19 0.09 4.91 8.57
N GLN A 20 -0.42 4.01 7.72
CA GLN A 20 -0.82 2.68 8.16
C GLN A 20 0.38 2.03 8.82
N GLN A 21 0.16 1.49 10.02
CA GLN A 21 1.16 0.73 10.75
C GLN A 21 1.73 -0.33 9.80
N ARG A 22 3.04 -0.25 9.50
CA ARG A 22 3.69 -1.20 8.60
C ARG A 22 3.53 -2.59 9.19
N ASP A 23 2.77 -3.43 8.51
CA ASP A 23 2.69 -4.84 8.83
C ASP A 23 4.06 -5.47 8.51
N PRO A 24 4.81 -5.96 9.51
CA PRO A 24 6.13 -6.51 9.30
C PRO A 24 6.09 -7.83 8.52
N ASP A 25 4.94 -8.50 8.46
CA ASP A 25 4.69 -9.78 7.81
C ASP A 25 4.11 -9.62 6.39
N LEU A 26 4.02 -8.38 5.87
CA LEU A 26 3.45 -8.10 4.55
C LEU A 26 4.35 -7.16 3.74
N CYS A 27 4.71 -7.60 2.54
CA CYS A 27 5.22 -6.70 1.50
C CYS A 27 4.17 -6.58 0.39
N PHE A 28 3.94 -5.36 -0.09
CA PHE A 28 2.94 -5.15 -1.13
C PHE A 28 3.32 -4.05 -2.10
N VAL A 29 2.74 -4.14 -3.29
CA VAL A 29 2.79 -3.07 -4.28
C VAL A 29 1.40 -2.85 -4.87
N LEU A 30 1.02 -1.59 -4.95
CA LEU A 30 -0.20 -1.13 -5.61
C LEU A 30 0.18 -0.51 -6.96
N PHE A 31 -0.39 -1.02 -8.04
CA PHE A 31 -0.19 -0.44 -9.36
C PHE A 31 -1.05 0.81 -9.53
N PRO A 32 -0.47 1.93 -9.98
CA PRO A 32 -1.13 3.25 -9.95
C PRO A 32 -2.31 3.38 -10.92
N SER A 33 -2.36 2.57 -11.98
CA SER A 33 -3.42 2.66 -13.00
C SER A 33 -3.70 1.29 -13.64
N ALA A 34 -4.84 1.19 -14.32
CA ALA A 34 -5.18 0.02 -15.14
C ALA A 34 -4.34 -0.05 -16.43
N ASN A 35 -3.94 1.10 -16.97
CA ASN A 35 -3.08 1.20 -18.15
C ASN A 35 -1.62 1.21 -17.71
N LEU A 36 -1.12 0.04 -17.34
CA LEU A 36 0.29 -0.15 -16.99
C LEU A 36 1.17 -0.09 -18.23
N THR A 37 2.11 0.84 -18.24
CA THR A 37 3.24 0.81 -19.16
C THR A 37 4.33 -0.08 -18.59
N ALA A 38 5.19 -0.63 -19.44
CA ALA A 38 6.35 -1.42 -19.02
C ALA A 38 7.21 -0.67 -17.99
N LEU A 39 7.39 0.65 -18.17
CA LEU A 39 8.15 1.48 -17.24
C LEU A 39 7.46 1.60 -15.87
N SER A 40 6.16 1.90 -15.85
CA SER A 40 5.41 2.01 -14.59
C SER A 40 5.33 0.68 -13.83
N ALA A 41 5.23 -0.43 -14.56
CA ALA A 41 5.27 -1.77 -13.99
C ALA A 41 6.65 -2.09 -13.40
N ALA A 42 7.73 -1.76 -14.13
CA ALA A 42 9.10 -1.98 -13.66
C ALA A 42 9.39 -1.24 -12.36
N VAL A 43 9.04 0.05 -12.26
CA VAL A 43 9.24 0.85 -11.04
C VAL A 43 8.45 0.27 -9.85
N SER A 44 7.22 -0.18 -10.11
CA SER A 44 6.37 -0.81 -9.08
C SER A 44 7.00 -2.12 -8.58
N LEU A 45 7.44 -2.99 -9.49
CA LEU A 45 8.08 -4.25 -9.15
C LEU A 45 9.44 -4.06 -8.47
N GLU A 46 10.21 -3.05 -8.86
CA GLU A 46 11.46 -2.70 -8.20
C GLU A 46 11.22 -2.25 -6.75
N SER A 47 10.16 -1.46 -6.51
CA SER A 47 9.74 -1.11 -5.16
C SER A 47 9.39 -2.35 -4.32
N LEU A 48 8.65 -3.30 -4.90
CA LEU A 48 8.33 -4.56 -4.22
C LEU A 48 9.60 -5.36 -3.88
N LEU A 49 10.53 -5.48 -4.84
CA LEU A 49 11.79 -6.17 -4.64
C LEU A 49 12.62 -5.54 -3.51
N LEU A 50 12.66 -4.22 -3.43
CA LEU A 50 13.35 -3.51 -2.34
C LEU A 50 12.72 -3.81 -0.98
N GLN A 51 11.39 -3.92 -0.89
CA GLN A 51 10.71 -4.32 0.35
C GLN A 51 11.06 -5.75 0.74
N VAL A 52 11.00 -6.70 -0.21
CA VAL A 52 11.34 -8.11 0.05
C VAL A 52 12.81 -8.25 0.47
N ARG A 53 13.72 -7.49 -0.12
CA ARG A 53 15.15 -7.49 0.26
C ARG A 53 15.43 -6.97 1.68
N GLN A 54 14.52 -6.17 2.24
CA GLN A 54 14.64 -5.75 3.64
C GLN A 54 14.24 -6.85 4.62
N GLN A 55 13.62 -7.93 4.15
CA GLN A 55 13.24 -9.06 4.98
C GLN A 55 14.46 -9.96 5.28
N PRO A 56 14.51 -10.60 6.46
CA PRO A 56 15.54 -11.59 6.76
C PRO A 56 15.56 -12.71 5.71
N ALA A 57 16.75 -13.11 5.25
CA ALA A 57 16.90 -14.10 4.18
C ALA A 57 16.29 -15.47 4.49
N ALA A 58 16.15 -15.83 5.78
CA ALA A 58 15.54 -17.08 6.22
C ALA A 58 14.00 -17.01 6.38
N ARG A 59 13.38 -15.84 6.13
CA ARG A 59 11.94 -15.65 6.32
C ARG A 59 11.17 -16.41 5.26
N GLN A 60 10.25 -17.27 5.68
CA GLN A 60 9.41 -18.04 4.77
C GLN A 60 8.26 -17.21 4.24
N ILE A 61 7.99 -17.34 2.94
CA ILE A 61 6.81 -16.77 2.30
C ILE A 61 5.65 -17.76 2.48
N GLU A 62 4.57 -17.29 3.08
CA GLU A 62 3.34 -18.06 3.25
C GLU A 62 2.51 -18.06 1.95
N THR A 63 2.33 -16.89 1.34
CA THR A 63 1.50 -16.74 0.13
C THR A 63 1.93 -15.53 -0.68
N ILE A 64 1.85 -15.65 -2.01
CA ILE A 64 1.94 -14.54 -2.95
C ILE A 64 0.61 -14.47 -3.71
N SER A 65 -0.10 -13.35 -3.58
CA SER A 65 -1.41 -13.16 -4.21
C SER A 65 -1.43 -11.91 -5.09
N TYR A 66 -2.12 -12.02 -6.22
CA TYR A 66 -2.42 -10.88 -7.09
C TYR A 66 -3.92 -10.63 -7.11
N ASP A 67 -4.33 -9.43 -6.69
CA ASP A 67 -5.69 -8.96 -6.84
C ASP A 67 -5.79 -8.08 -8.10
N PRO A 68 -6.50 -8.54 -9.16
CA PRO A 68 -6.67 -7.76 -10.39
C PRO A 68 -7.62 -6.56 -10.21
N GLN A 69 -8.53 -6.58 -9.23
CA GLN A 69 -9.47 -5.48 -8.96
C GLN A 69 -8.74 -4.33 -8.27
N ALA A 70 -8.00 -4.63 -7.20
CA ALA A 70 -7.14 -3.67 -6.53
C ALA A 70 -5.88 -3.34 -7.35
N ARG A 71 -5.51 -4.17 -8.33
CA ARG A 71 -4.21 -4.13 -9.04
C ARG A 71 -3.07 -4.11 -8.03
N ARG A 72 -3.06 -5.13 -7.18
CA ARG A 72 -2.17 -5.20 -6.03
C ARG A 72 -1.53 -6.58 -5.97
N ILE A 73 -0.22 -6.61 -5.73
CA ILE A 73 0.48 -7.83 -5.38
C ILE A 73 0.80 -7.76 -3.89
N ASP A 74 0.45 -8.83 -3.18
CA ASP A 74 0.71 -9.03 -1.76
C ASP A 74 1.60 -10.25 -1.57
N ILE A 75 2.63 -10.09 -0.73
CA ILE A 75 3.53 -11.16 -0.29
C ILE A 75 3.39 -11.26 1.22
N HIS A 76 2.74 -12.32 1.67
CA HIS A 76 2.57 -12.65 3.09
C HIS A 76 3.72 -13.54 3.53
N PHE A 77 4.33 -13.19 4.65
CA PHE A 77 5.36 -13.98 5.30
C PHE A 77 4.78 -14.75 6.48
N VAL A 78 5.36 -15.91 6.78
CA VAL A 78 4.99 -16.66 7.98
C VAL A 78 5.29 -15.79 9.22
N PRO A 79 4.33 -15.65 10.16
CA PRO A 79 4.52 -14.87 11.38
C PRO A 79 5.73 -15.35 12.18
N SER A 80 6.62 -14.42 12.53
CA SER A 80 7.83 -14.75 13.31
C SER A 80 7.54 -15.29 14.72
N SER A 81 6.30 -15.19 15.20
CA SER A 81 5.87 -15.67 16.52
C SER A 81 5.49 -17.16 16.56
N GLN A 82 5.56 -17.90 15.45
CA GLN A 82 5.15 -19.31 15.40
C GLN A 82 6.29 -20.33 15.62
N ASN A 83 7.40 -19.90 16.24
CA ASN A 83 8.42 -20.78 16.81
C ASN A 83 8.43 -20.60 18.33
N LYS A 84 7.54 -21.33 19.01
CA LYS A 84 7.64 -21.56 20.46
C LYS A 84 7.24 -22.99 20.77
#